data_AF-A0A4Q5YEX4-F1
#
_entry.id   AF-A0A4Q5YEX4-F1
#
_cell.length_a   1.000
_cell.length_b   1.000
_cell.length_c   1.000
_cell.angle_alpha   90.00
_cell.angle_beta   90.00
_cell.angle_gamma   90.00
#
_symmetry.space_group_name_H-M   'P 1'
#
loop_
_entity.id
_entity.type
_entity.pdbx_description
1 polymer ?
#
loop_
_entity_poly.entity_id
_entity_poly.type
_entity_poly.pdbx_seq_one_letter_code
_entity_poly.pdbx_strand_id
1 'polypeptide(L)'
;MSDLAPCPKCNSEFTYADGELLICPECAHEWPAVSGENSDGEKVIRDAVGNVLQDGDTVIVIKDLKVKGSSSTLKVGTKVKGIR
;
A
#
# COMPACT_ATOMS: atom_id res chain seq x y z
N MET A 1 11.56 -32.40 5.11
CA MET A 1 10.61 -32.11 4.02
C MET A 1 10.40 -30.62 4.04
N SER A 2 10.84 -29.93 2.99
CA SER A 2 10.78 -28.47 2.94
C SER A 2 9.34 -28.07 2.67
N ASP A 3 8.65 -27.51 3.67
CA ASP A 3 7.26 -27.02 3.59
C ASP A 3 7.18 -25.70 2.79
N LEU A 4 7.67 -25.70 1.54
CA LEU A 4 7.64 -24.55 0.66
C LEU A 4 6.41 -24.60 -0.26
N ALA A 5 5.84 -23.43 -0.55
CA ALA A 5 4.62 -23.34 -1.34
C ALA A 5 4.82 -23.90 -2.76
N PRO A 6 3.86 -24.67 -3.31
CA PRO A 6 3.98 -25.22 -4.65
C PRO A 6 4.10 -24.10 -5.70
N CYS A 7 4.75 -24.41 -6.83
CA CYS A 7 4.95 -23.44 -7.89
C CYS A 7 3.60 -22.96 -8.47
N PRO A 8 3.36 -21.64 -8.62
CA PRO A 8 2.10 -21.11 -9.14
C PRO A 8 1.86 -21.40 -10.64
N LYS A 9 2.89 -21.79 -11.39
CA LYS A 9 2.80 -22.02 -12.84
C LYS A 9 2.55 -23.49 -13.21
N CYS A 10 3.20 -24.41 -12.49
CA CYS A 10 3.14 -25.84 -12.79
C CYS A 10 2.65 -26.71 -11.62
N ASN A 11 2.33 -26.10 -10.47
CA ASN A 11 1.83 -26.78 -9.27
C ASN A 11 2.76 -27.88 -8.74
N SER A 12 4.06 -27.79 -9.05
CA SER A 12 5.08 -28.71 -8.54
C SER A 12 5.42 -28.39 -7.10
N GLU A 13 5.54 -29.43 -6.28
CA GLU A 13 5.90 -29.35 -4.84
C GLU A 13 7.42 -29.20 -4.64
N PHE A 14 8.22 -29.34 -5.70
CA PHE A 14 9.68 -29.34 -5.62
C PHE A 14 10.30 -27.95 -5.76
N THR A 15 9.77 -26.95 -5.04
CA THR A 15 10.32 -25.59 -5.06
C THR A 15 11.48 -25.45 -4.07
N TYR A 16 12.50 -24.66 -4.41
CA TYR A 16 13.59 -24.34 -3.49
C TYR A 16 13.82 -22.83 -3.40
N ALA A 17 14.33 -22.37 -2.27
CA ALA A 17 14.69 -20.97 -2.09
C ALA A 17 16.14 -20.74 -2.52
N ASP A 18 16.37 -19.73 -3.34
CA ASP A 18 17.69 -19.17 -3.67
C ASP A 18 17.71 -17.71 -3.21
N GLY A 19 18.20 -17.50 -1.97
CA GLY A 19 18.14 -16.20 -1.30
C GLY A 19 16.70 -15.77 -1.01
N GLU A 20 16.29 -14.65 -1.61
CA GLU A 20 14.93 -14.07 -1.45
C GLU A 20 13.94 -14.56 -2.51
N LEU A 21 14.38 -15.40 -3.46
CA LEU A 21 13.55 -15.96 -4.51
C LEU A 21 13.26 -17.45 -4.25
N LEU A 22 12.08 -17.89 -4.67
CA LEU A 22 11.69 -19.27 -4.84
C LEU A 22 11.82 -19.63 -6.33
N ILE A 23 12.45 -20.77 -6.59
CA ILE A 23 12.73 -21.28 -7.92
C ILE A 23 12.07 -22.66 -8.08
N CYS A 24 11.41 -22.86 -9.21
CA CYS A 24 10.88 -24.17 -9.60
C CYS A 24 11.79 -24.85 -10.64
N PRO A 25 12.36 -26.04 -10.34
CA PRO A 25 13.25 -26.77 -11.25
C PRO A 25 12.53 -27.37 -12.46
N GLU A 26 11.21 -27.59 -12.39
CA GLU A 26 10.43 -28.19 -13.46
C GLU A 26 10.09 -27.20 -14.58
N CYS A 27 9.92 -25.92 -14.25
CA CYS A 27 9.47 -24.91 -15.21
C CYS A 27 10.34 -23.65 -15.26
N ALA A 28 11.44 -23.64 -14.51
CA ALA A 28 12.36 -22.51 -14.36
C ALA A 28 11.64 -21.19 -14.01
N HIS A 29 10.52 -21.27 -13.28
CA HIS A 29 9.82 -20.09 -12.82
C HIS A 29 10.43 -19.61 -11.51
N GLU A 30 10.68 -18.31 -11.43
CA GLU A 30 11.27 -17.62 -10.29
C GLU A 30 10.25 -16.62 -9.77
N TRP A 31 9.98 -16.65 -8.46
CA TRP A 31 9.06 -15.71 -7.79
C TRP A 31 9.57 -15.39 -6.38
N PRO A 32 9.20 -14.27 -5.78
CA PRO A 32 9.76 -13.90 -4.48
C PRO A 32 9.18 -14.77 -3.34
N ALA A 33 10.03 -15.18 -2.40
CA ALA A 33 9.68 -16.05 -1.27
C ALA A 33 8.77 -15.37 -0.25
N VAL A 34 8.95 -14.07 -0.12
CA VAL A 34 8.04 -13.18 0.56
C VAL A 34 7.37 -12.35 -0.52
N SER A 35 6.04 -12.21 -0.48
CA SER A 35 5.42 -11.06 -1.13
C SER A 35 5.88 -9.84 -0.35
N GLY A 36 7.10 -9.39 -0.65
CA GLY A 36 7.52 -8.05 -0.33
C GLY A 36 6.56 -7.15 -1.08
N GLU A 37 5.46 -6.79 -0.42
CA GLU A 37 4.97 -5.43 -0.45
C GLU A 37 6.18 -4.55 -0.11
N ASN A 38 7.04 -4.33 -1.10
CA ASN A 38 7.58 -3.02 -1.36
C ASN A 38 6.39 -2.15 -1.76
N SER A 39 5.46 -1.94 -0.82
CA SER A 39 4.92 -0.61 -0.64
C SER A 39 6.12 0.22 -0.18
N ASP A 40 6.98 0.58 -1.14
CA ASP A 40 7.62 1.88 -1.11
C ASP A 40 6.45 2.84 -1.03
N GLY A 41 6.10 3.14 0.22
CA GLY A 41 4.75 3.43 0.63
C GLY A 41 4.40 4.83 0.20
N GLU A 42 4.00 4.99 -1.06
CA GLU A 42 3.20 6.12 -1.46
C GLU A 42 1.89 5.96 -0.69
N LYS A 43 1.83 6.60 0.49
CA LYS A 43 0.63 6.66 1.30
C LYS A 43 -0.42 7.30 0.40
N VAL A 44 -1.26 6.47 -0.19
CA VAL A 44 -2.35 6.94 -1.05
C VAL A 44 -3.34 7.65 -0.14
N ILE A 45 -3.20 8.97 -0.04
CA ILE A 45 -4.12 9.82 0.71
C ILE A 45 -5.39 9.92 -0.11
N ARG A 46 -6.52 9.56 0.50
CA ARG A 46 -7.83 9.63 -0.15
C ARG A 46 -8.74 10.59 0.60
N ASP A 47 -9.59 11.28 -0.14
CA ASP A 47 -10.67 12.05 0.46
C ASP A 47 -11.83 11.16 0.91
N ALA A 48 -12.85 11.77 1.52
CA ALA A 48 -14.04 11.06 1.98
C ALA A 48 -14.94 10.54 0.84
N VAL A 49 -14.70 10.96 -0.40
CA VAL A 49 -15.42 10.54 -1.62
C VAL A 49 -14.68 9.40 -2.32
N GLY A 50 -13.41 9.15 -1.97
CA GLY A 50 -12.56 8.10 -2.53
C GLY A 50 -11.58 8.60 -3.60
N ASN A 51 -11.48 9.91 -3.83
CA ASN A 51 -10.52 10.48 -4.76
C ASN A 51 -9.11 10.42 -4.16
N VAL A 52 -8.13 10.04 -4.99
CA VAL A 52 -6.71 10.10 -4.62
C VAL A 52 -6.26 11.55 -4.64
N LEU A 53 -5.64 12.00 -3.55
CA LEU A 53 -5.15 13.36 -3.37
C LEU A 53 -3.64 13.40 -3.59
N GLN A 54 -3.17 14.49 -4.20
CA GLN A 54 -1.75 14.73 -4.41
C GLN A 54 -1.29 16.04 -3.76
N ASP A 55 0.03 16.16 -3.59
CA ASP A 55 0.64 17.38 -3.07
C ASP A 55 0.30 18.58 -3.96
N GLY A 56 -0.08 19.70 -3.35
CA GLY A 56 -0.49 20.91 -4.06
C GLY A 56 -2.00 21.04 -4.29
N ASP A 57 -2.78 19.98 -4.06
CA ASP A 57 -4.24 20.03 -4.26
C ASP A 57 -4.95 20.96 -3.27
N THR A 58 -6.19 21.30 -3.62
CA THR A 58 -7.10 22.08 -2.77
C THR A 58 -8.25 21.21 -2.30
N VAL A 59 -8.38 21.05 -0.99
CA VAL A 59 -9.42 20.24 -0.36
C VAL A 59 -10.38 21.09 0.47
N ILE A 60 -11.58 20.55 0.71
CA ILE A 60 -12.61 21.20 1.53
C ILE A 60 -12.96 20.27 2.69
N VAL A 61 -13.01 20.84 3.88
CA VAL A 61 -13.39 20.12 5.10
C VAL A 61 -14.89 19.85 5.08
N ILE A 62 -15.29 18.56 5.12
CA ILE A 62 -16.70 18.15 5.07
C ILE A 62 -17.38 18.06 6.44
N LYS A 63 -16.61 18.07 7.54
CA LYS A 63 -17.10 17.90 8.92
C LYS A 63 -16.36 18.83 9.85
N ASP A 64 -17.01 19.24 10.94
CA ASP A 64 -16.36 20.04 11.96
C ASP A 64 -15.25 19.23 12.67
N LEU A 65 -14.03 19.77 12.69
CA LEU A 65 -12.87 19.16 13.33
C LEU A 65 -12.37 20.07 14.46
N LYS A 66 -12.26 19.51 15.66
CA LYS A 66 -11.63 20.20 16.80
C LYS A 66 -10.12 20.01 16.71
N VAL A 67 -9.38 21.11 16.63
CA VAL A 67 -7.92 21.07 16.62
C VAL A 67 -7.43 20.85 18.05
N LYS A 68 -6.72 19.75 18.30
CA LYS A 68 -6.08 19.54 19.61
C LYS A 68 -4.96 20.59 19.77
N GLY A 69 -4.93 21.28 20.92
CA GLY A 69 -3.92 22.31 21.21
C GLY A 69 -4.25 23.73 20.72
N SER A 70 -5.41 23.94 20.08
CA SER A 70 -5.94 25.27 19.76
C SER A 70 -7.36 25.42 20.29
N SER A 71 -7.75 26.63 20.66
CA SER A 71 -9.15 26.97 21.00
C SER A 71 -10.04 27.11 19.77
N SER A 72 -9.45 27.08 18.56
CA SER A 72 -10.18 27.21 17.30
C SER A 72 -10.67 25.87 16.77
N THR A 73 -11.86 25.88 16.16
CA THR A 73 -12.45 24.71 15.49
C THR A 73 -12.42 24.93 13.98
N LEU A 74 -12.03 23.89 13.22
CA LEU A 74 -12.13 23.88 11.76
C LEU A 74 -13.58 23.55 11.41
N LYS A 75 -14.27 24.51 10.81
CA LYS A 75 -15.67 24.34 10.41
C LYS A 75 -15.79 23.67 9.05
N VAL A 76 -16.89 22.95 8.86
CA VAL A 76 -17.30 22.48 7.54
C VAL A 76 -17.28 23.62 6.53
N GLY A 77 -16.80 23.34 5.31
CA GLY A 77 -16.63 24.32 4.24
C GLY A 77 -15.30 25.06 4.26
N THR A 78 -14.43 24.84 5.25
CA THR A 78 -13.08 25.42 5.26
C THR A 78 -12.28 24.87 4.08
N LYS A 79 -11.77 25.76 3.23
CA LYS A 79 -10.94 25.44 2.06
C LYS A 79 -9.46 25.49 2.43
N VAL A 80 -8.76 24.39 2.22
CA VAL A 80 -7.31 24.27 2.46
C VAL A 80 -6.63 24.07 1.11
N LYS A 81 -5.64 24.91 0.80
CA LYS A 81 -4.88 24.89 -0.46
C LYS A 81 -3.48 24.38 -0.19
N GLY A 82 -2.88 23.67 -1.15
CA GLY A 82 -1.50 23.22 -1.05
C GLY A 82 -1.29 22.15 0.02
N ILE A 83 -2.13 21.12 0.00
CA ILE A 83 -1.97 19.96 0.89
C ILE A 83 -0.64 19.24 0.62
N ARG A 84 -0.10 18.59 1.65
CA ARG A 84 1.13 17.78 1.67
C ARG A 84 1.07 16.78 2.83
#